data_AF-A0A837HEA6-F1
#
_entry.id   AF-A0A837HEA6-F1
#
_cell.length_a   1.000
_cell.length_b   1.000
_cell.length_c   1.000
_cell.angle_alpha   90.00
_cell.angle_beta   90.00
_cell.angle_gamma   90.00
#
_symmetry.space_group_name_H-M   'P 1'
#
loop_
_entity.id
_entity.type
_entity.pdbx_description
1 polymer ?
#
loop_
_entity_poly.entity_id
_entity_poly.type
_entity_poly.pdbx_seq_one_letter_code
_entity_poly.pdbx_strand_id
1 'polypeptide(L)' 'MIFGATSYKDTKFGIIPRNKSIKLEIEGITKGLHFIDNLAGKRNLSITPELIKQIHKKSFGWIFPKWAGKG' A
#
# COMPACT_ATOMS: atom_id res chain seq x y z
N MET A 1 -19.21 18.17 -11.24
CA MET A 1 -17.81 17.68 -11.28
C MET A 1 -17.03 18.39 -10.19
N ILE A 2 -16.41 17.65 -9.25
CA ILE A 2 -15.64 18.26 -8.16
C ILE A 2 -14.24 18.54 -8.70
N PHE A 3 -13.94 19.80 -9.01
CA PHE A 3 -12.61 20.26 -9.39
C PHE A 3 -11.73 20.35 -8.13
N GLY A 4 -10.62 19.61 -8.11
CA GLY A 4 -9.39 20.10 -7.49
C GLY A 4 -9.30 20.12 -5.97
N ALA A 5 -9.35 18.96 -5.30
CA ALA A 5 -8.44 18.78 -4.18
C ALA A 5 -7.08 18.39 -4.78
N THR A 6 -6.15 19.34 -4.91
CA THR A 6 -4.73 19.01 -5.08
C THR A 6 -4.25 18.32 -3.81
N SER A 7 -4.64 17.05 -3.65
CA SER A 7 -4.21 16.22 -2.54
C SER A 7 -2.80 15.78 -2.85
N TYR A 8 -1.86 16.24 -2.03
CA TYR A 8 -0.49 15.78 -2.07
C TYR A 8 -0.29 14.69 -1.02
N LYS A 9 0.57 13.72 -1.33
CA LYS A 9 0.96 12.68 -0.37
C LYS A 9 2.44 12.79 -0.07
N ASP A 10 2.79 12.73 1.21
CA ASP A 10 4.16 12.55 1.67
C ASP A 10 4.59 11.09 1.41
N THR A 11 5.60 10.92 0.56
CA THR A 11 6.10 9.62 0.11
C THR A 11 7.62 9.54 0.25
N LYS A 12 8.18 8.34 0.10
CA LYS A 12 9.64 8.15 0.01
C LYS A 12 10.27 8.95 -1.13
N PHE A 13 9.50 9.31 -2.15
CA PHE A 13 9.95 10.08 -3.32
C PHE A 13 9.70 11.59 -3.17
N GLY A 14 9.37 12.04 -1.96
CA GLY A 14 8.96 13.41 -1.67
C GLY A 14 7.44 13.60 -1.69
N ILE A 15 7.02 14.85 -1.60
CA ILE A 15 5.60 15.24 -1.65
C ILE A 15 5.16 15.27 -3.10
N ILE A 16 4.27 14.35 -3.49
CA ILE A 16 3.80 14.23 -4.88
C ILE A 16 2.28 14.44 -4.99
N PRO A 17 1.78 14.97 -6.11
CA PRO A 17 0.34 15.13 -6.31
C PRO A 17 -0.38 13.77 -6.45
N ARG A 18 -1.70 13.77 -6.18
CA ARG A 18 -2.57 12.59 -6.24
C ARG A 18 -2.41 11.79 -7.53
N ASN A 19 -2.40 12.45 -8.69
CA ASN A 19 -2.30 11.79 -9.99
C ASN A 19 -1.00 10.99 -10.16
N LYS A 20 0.12 11.45 -9.58
CA LYS A 20 1.39 10.72 -9.56
C LYS A 20 1.37 9.59 -8.52
N SER A 21 0.81 9.83 -7.34
CA SER A 21 0.74 8.79 -6.29
C SER A 21 -0.16 7.62 -6.67
N ILE A 22 -1.22 7.81 -7.46
CA ILE A 22 -2.10 6.72 -7.91
C ILE A 22 -1.30 5.63 -8.66
N LYS A 23 -0.36 6.01 -9.52
CA LYS A 23 0.47 5.03 -10.26
C LYS A 23 1.28 4.15 -9.31
N LEU A 24 1.89 4.75 -8.29
CA LEU A 24 2.63 4.02 -7.26
C LEU A 24 1.71 3.13 -6.43
N GLU A 25 0.51 3.61 -6.08
CA GLU A 25 -0.47 2.83 -5.33
C GLU A 25 -0.92 1.58 -6.09
N ILE A 26 -1.11 1.67 -7.41
CA ILE A 26 -1.42 0.51 -8.26
C ILE A 26 -0.29 -0.52 -8.19
N GLU A 27 0.96 -0.10 -8.32
CA GLU A 27 2.12 -0.99 -8.14
C GLU A 27 2.17 -1.61 -6.73
N GLY A 28 1.82 -0.82 -5.71
CA GLY A 28 1.74 -1.28 -4.33
C GLY A 28 0.67 -2.36 -4.12
N ILE A 29 -0.50 -2.19 -4.74
CA ILE A 29 -1.59 -3.19 -4.73
C ILE A 29 -1.10 -4.48 -5.36
N THR A 30 -0.47 -4.41 -6.53
CA THR A 30 0.08 -5.61 -7.22
C THR A 30 1.08 -6.33 -6.33
N LYS A 31 2.01 -5.62 -5.67
CA LYS A 31 2.96 -6.21 -4.71
C LYS A 31 2.25 -6.89 -3.54
N GLY A 32 1.19 -6.27 -3.01
CA GLY A 32 0.35 -6.85 -1.96
C GLY A 32 -0.32 -8.14 -2.38
N LEU A 33 -0.93 -8.16 -3.58
CA LEU A 33 -1.59 -9.34 -4.14
C LEU A 33 -0.60 -10.49 -4.36
N HIS A 34 0.56 -10.21 -4.95
CA HIS A 34 1.62 -11.23 -5.08
C HIS A 34 2.08 -11.76 -3.72
N PHE A 35 2.18 -10.91 -2.70
CA PHE A 35 2.53 -11.36 -1.35
C PHE A 35 1.45 -12.29 -0.77
N ILE A 36 0.17 -11.95 -0.92
CA ILE A 36 -0.96 -12.77 -0.46
C ILE A 36 -1.00 -14.11 -1.21
N ASP A 37 -0.84 -14.11 -2.53
CA ASP A 37 -0.83 -15.31 -3.37
C ASP A 37 0.26 -16.30 -2.93
N ASN A 38 1.48 -15.79 -2.73
CA ASN A 38 2.61 -16.56 -2.20
C ASN A 38 2.38 -17.11 -0.79
N LEU A 39 1.54 -16.44 0.00
CA LEU A 39 1.21 -16.80 1.37
C LEU A 39 0.11 -17.88 1.41
N ALA A 40 -0.95 -17.69 0.62
CA ALA A 40 -2.09 -18.60 0.52
C ALA A 40 -1.67 -19.97 -0.03
N GLY A 41 -0.72 -20.02 -0.96
CA GLY A 41 -0.16 -21.27 -1.47
C GLY A 41 0.65 -22.07 -0.43
N LYS A 42 0.97 -21.51 0.74
CA LYS A 42 1.86 -22.14 1.72
C LYS A 42 1.15 -22.59 3.00
N ARG A 43 0.02 -21.98 3.40
CA ARG A 43 -0.69 -22.26 4.66
C ARG A 43 -2.17 -21.90 4.61
N ASN A 44 -2.96 -22.55 5.46
CA ASN A 44 -4.30 -22.08 5.79
C ASN A 44 -4.18 -20.83 6.68
N LEU A 45 -4.44 -19.65 6.14
CA LEU A 45 -4.18 -18.37 6.79
C LEU A 45 -5.43 -17.84 7.49
N SER A 46 -5.33 -17.64 8.81
CA SER A 46 -6.32 -16.86 9.55
C SER A 46 -6.14 -15.38 9.26
N ILE A 47 -7.24 -14.69 8.94
CA ILE A 47 -7.24 -13.25 8.73
C ILE A 47 -7.17 -12.55 10.09
N THR A 48 -5.98 -12.03 10.42
CA THR A 48 -5.73 -11.31 11.69
C THR A 48 -5.33 -9.85 11.42
N PRO A 49 -5.48 -8.94 12.41
CA PRO A 49 -4.99 -7.57 12.30
C PRO A 49 -3.50 -7.49 11.96
N GLU A 50 -2.68 -8.37 12.54
CA GLU A 50 -1.25 -8.48 12.27
C GLU A 50 -0.96 -8.85 10.82
N LEU A 51 -1.75 -9.76 10.24
CA LEU A 51 -1.65 -10.13 8.84
C LEU A 51 -2.00 -8.94 7.93
N ILE A 52 -3.08 -8.22 8.25
CA ILE A 52 -3.50 -7.02 7.51
C ILE A 52 -2.40 -5.94 7.56
N LYS A 53 -1.81 -5.69 8.74
CA LYS A 53 -0.70 -4.75 8.91
C LYS A 53 0.53 -5.18 8.10
N GLN A 54 0.85 -6.48 8.07
CA GLN A 54 1.96 -7.02 7.28
C GLN A 54 1.72 -6.85 5.78
N ILE A 55 0.52 -7.19 5.29
CA ILE A 55 0.12 -6.99 3.89
C ILE A 55 0.26 -5.51 3.56
N HIS A 56 -0.34 -4.62 4.36
CA HIS A 56 -0.26 -3.18 4.12
C HIS A 56 1.19 -2.67 4.08
N LYS A 57 2.05 -3.15 4.98
CA LYS A 57 3.48 -2.82 4.99
C LYS A 57 4.19 -3.32 3.73
N LYS A 58 3.89 -4.53 3.27
CA LYS A 58 4.48 -5.11 2.04
C LYS A 58 4.02 -4.38 0.78
N SER A 59 2.73 -4.09 0.68
CA SER A 59 2.14 -3.34 -0.44
C SER A 59 2.74 -1.94 -0.55
N PHE A 60 2.79 -1.22 0.58
CA PHE A 60 2.92 0.23 0.54
C PHE A 60 4.16 0.79 1.27
N GLY A 61 4.89 -0.01 2.05
CA GLY A 61 6.01 0.50 2.87
C GLY A 61 7.17 1.09 2.07
N TRP A 62 7.31 0.70 0.81
CA TRP A 62 8.31 1.29 -0.09
C TRP A 62 7.90 2.66 -0.63
N ILE A 63 6.59 2.99 -0.61
CA ILE A 63 6.02 4.29 -1.02
C ILE A 63 5.83 5.19 0.20
N PHE A 64 5.28 4.64 1.29
CA PHE A 64 4.81 5.35 2.46
C PHE A 64 5.46 4.80 3.75
N PRO A 65 6.78 4.93 3.93
CA PRO A 65 7.54 4.25 4.98
C PRO A 65 7.14 4.68 6.40
N LYS A 66 6.60 5.89 6.57
CA LYS A 66 6.25 6.45 7.89
C LYS A 66 5.00 5.80 8.51
N TRP A 67 4.07 5.32 7.69
CA TRP A 67 2.73 4.92 8.15
C TRP A 67 2.23 3.58 7.59
N ALA A 68 2.86 3.02 6.56
CA ALA A 68 2.42 1.73 6.03
C ALA A 68 2.60 0.60 7.07
N GLY A 69 1.49 -0.08 7.38
CA GLY A 69 1.45 -1.15 8.37
C GLY A 69 1.30 -0.67 9.82
N LYS A 70 1.03 0.63 10.03
CA LYS A 70 0.60 1.18 11.32
C LYS A 70 -0.93 1.20 11.38
N GLY A 71 -1.47 0.88 12.55
CA GLY A 71 -2.89 0.84 12.86
C GLY A 71 -3.12 0.31 14.26
#